data_AF-A0A6I3U9W8-F1
#
_entry.id   AF-A0A6I3U9W8-F1
#
_cell.length_a   1.000
_cell.length_b   1.000
_cell.length_c   1.000
_cell.angle_alpha   90.00
_cell.angle_beta   90.00
_cell.angle_gamma   90.00
#
_symmetry.space_group_name_H-M   'P 1'
#
loop_
_entity.id
_entity.type
_entity.pdbx_description
1 polymer ?
#
loop_
_entity_poly.entity_id
_entity_poly.type
_entity_poly.pdbx_seq_one_letter_code
_entity_poly.pdbx_strand_id
1 'polypeptide(L)'
;QLEAARTDKTKVLVLNSPSNPTGMIYTREELMAIGNWAVVHDVLILADDIYGRLVYNGNEFVPISSLSEAIRKQTIVINGVSKA
;
A
#
# COMPACT_ATOMS: atom_id res chain seq x y z
N GLN A 1 0.34 7.59 -13.21
CA GLN A 1 1.64 8.07 -12.66
C GLN A 1 2.64 6.94 -12.50
N LEU A 2 2.26 5.83 -11.85
CA LEU A 2 3.14 4.66 -11.66
C LEU A 2 3.75 4.14 -12.97
N GLU A 3 2.95 3.96 -14.02
CA GLU A 3 3.46 3.43 -15.29
C GLU A 3 4.48 4.37 -15.96
N ALA A 4 4.26 5.68 -15.90
CA ALA A 4 5.19 6.65 -16.47
C ALA A 4 6.55 6.67 -15.75
N ALA A 5 6.59 6.24 -14.48
CA ALA A 5 7.81 6.14 -13.68
C ALA A 5 8.44 4.74 -13.72
N ARG A 6 7.78 3.75 -14.32
CA ARG A 6 8.26 2.38 -14.38
C ARG A 6 9.38 2.24 -15.41
N THR A 7 10.38 1.45 -15.05
CA THR A 7 11.44 1.00 -15.96
C THR A 7 11.62 -0.50 -15.79
N ASP A 8 12.43 -1.12 -16.63
CA ASP A 8 12.79 -2.55 -16.49
C ASP A 8 13.55 -2.85 -15.18
N LYS A 9 14.07 -1.79 -14.51
CA LYS A 9 14.74 -1.88 -13.22
C LYS A 9 13.79 -1.68 -12.03
N THR A 10 12.54 -1.30 -12.25
CA THR A 10 11.57 -1.14 -11.16
C THR A 10 11.22 -2.51 -10.58
N LYS A 11 11.49 -2.69 -9.28
CA LYS A 11 11.26 -3.97 -8.58
C LYS A 11 10.37 -3.85 -7.36
N VAL A 12 10.32 -2.67 -6.74
CA VAL A 12 9.56 -2.45 -5.51
C VAL A 12 8.81 -1.12 -5.61
N LEU A 13 7.56 -1.14 -5.17
CA LEU A 13 6.76 0.03 -4.85
C LEU A 13 6.65 0.14 -3.33
N VAL A 14 7.06 1.27 -2.76
CA VAL A 14 6.85 1.55 -1.34
C VAL A 14 5.52 2.27 -1.18
N LEU A 15 4.63 1.70 -0.39
CA LEU A 15 3.32 2.26 -0.06
C LEU A 15 3.29 2.56 1.43
N ASN A 16 3.16 3.83 1.80
CA ASN A 16 3.01 4.24 3.19
C ASN A 16 1.57 4.71 3.41
N SER A 17 0.78 3.91 4.13
CA SER A 17 -0.66 4.13 4.32
C SER A 17 -1.07 3.66 5.72
N PRO A 18 -1.63 4.53 6.58
CA PRO A 18 -1.76 5.99 6.42
C PRO A 18 -0.42 6.70 6.21
N SER A 19 -0.42 7.72 5.35
CA SER A 19 0.80 8.40 4.90
C SER A 19 1.39 9.33 5.96
N ASN A 20 2.71 9.27 6.13
CA ASN A 20 3.52 10.23 6.84
C ASN A 20 4.34 11.02 5.79
N PRO A 21 4.33 12.37 5.77
CA PRO A 21 3.81 13.28 6.82
C PRO A 21 2.38 13.79 6.62
N THR A 22 1.68 13.39 5.56
CA THR A 22 0.43 14.07 5.13
C THR A 22 -0.81 13.62 5.90
N GLY A 23 -0.78 12.47 6.55
CA GLY A 23 -1.95 11.83 7.16
C GLY A 23 -2.97 11.30 6.14
N MET A 24 -2.61 11.27 4.85
CA MET A 24 -3.50 10.79 3.78
C MET A 24 -3.80 9.30 3.95
N ILE A 25 -5.07 8.95 3.82
CA ILE A 25 -5.55 7.56 3.82
C ILE A 25 -6.04 7.26 2.42
N TYR A 26 -5.51 6.19 1.82
CA TYR A 26 -5.96 5.74 0.51
C TYR A 26 -7.33 5.07 0.61
N THR A 27 -8.17 5.33 -0.38
CA THR A 27 -9.43 4.61 -0.56
C THR A 27 -9.19 3.16 -1.01
N ARG A 28 -10.17 2.30 -0.80
CA ARG A 28 -10.12 0.90 -1.25
C ARG A 28 -9.90 0.80 -2.76
N GLU A 29 -10.55 1.67 -3.53
CA GLU A 29 -10.50 1.70 -4.98
C GLU A 29 -9.10 2.10 -5.47
N GLU A 30 -8.47 3.10 -4.85
CA GLU A 30 -7.10 3.50 -5.14
C GLU A 30 -6.11 2.38 -4.82
N LEU A 31 -6.24 1.76 -3.64
CA LEU A 31 -5.38 0.63 -3.25
C LEU A 31 -5.55 -0.57 -4.18
N MET A 32 -6.77 -0.84 -4.65
CA MET A 32 -7.04 -1.89 -5.62
C MET A 32 -6.36 -1.60 -6.96
N ALA A 33 -6.42 -0.37 -7.45
CA ALA A 33 -5.74 0.05 -8.67
C ALA A 33 -4.21 -0.08 -8.55
N ILE A 34 -3.64 0.35 -7.42
CA ILE A 34 -2.21 0.22 -7.12
C ILE A 34 -1.79 -1.25 -7.05
N GLY A 35 -2.54 -2.07 -6.31
CA GLY A 35 -2.25 -3.49 -6.12
C GLY A 35 -2.31 -4.27 -7.44
N ASN A 36 -3.34 -4.04 -8.24
CA ASN A 36 -3.46 -4.69 -9.55
C ASN A 36 -2.34 -4.27 -10.51
N TRP A 37 -1.95 -2.99 -10.52
CA TRP A 37 -0.81 -2.54 -11.30
C TRP A 37 0.48 -3.27 -10.87
N ALA A 38 0.74 -3.36 -9.57
CA ALA A 38 1.92 -4.06 -9.06
C ALA A 38 1.94 -5.55 -9.43
N VAL A 39 0.80 -6.23 -9.36
CA VAL A 39 0.65 -7.64 -9.79
C VAL A 39 0.92 -7.81 -11.28
N VAL A 40 0.33 -6.96 -12.14
CA VAL A 40 0.49 -7.04 -13.60
C VAL A 40 1.94 -6.85 -14.03
N HIS A 41 2.70 -6.02 -13.31
CA HIS A 41 4.08 -5.68 -13.65
C HIS A 41 5.13 -6.45 -12.85
N ASP A 42 4.72 -7.43 -12.02
CA ASP A 42 5.61 -8.17 -11.12
C ASP A 42 6.50 -7.24 -10.26
N VAL A 43 5.90 -6.17 -9.74
CA VAL A 43 6.54 -5.20 -8.85
C VAL A 43 6.11 -5.53 -7.43
N LEU A 44 7.06 -5.77 -6.53
CA LEU A 44 6.76 -6.08 -5.13
C LEU A 44 6.20 -4.83 -4.42
N ILE A 45 5.18 -5.00 -3.59
CA ILE A 45 4.66 -3.93 -2.74
C ILE A 45 5.30 -4.05 -1.36
N LEU A 46 5.95 -2.99 -0.91
CA LEU A 46 6.37 -2.82 0.48
C LEU A 46 5.38 -1.88 1.17
N ALA A 47 4.42 -2.46 1.88
CA ALA A 47 3.35 -1.72 2.56
C ALA A 47 3.75 -1.40 4.01
N ASP A 48 3.97 -0.13 4.31
CA ASP A 48 4.19 0.38 5.66
C ASP A 48 2.87 0.80 6.28
N ASP A 49 2.34 -0.11 7.11
CA ASP A 49 1.03 -0.03 7.77
C ASP A 49 1.16 0.38 9.25
N ILE A 50 2.31 0.95 9.67
CA ILE A 50 2.60 1.26 11.08
C ILE A 50 1.58 2.20 11.72
N TYR A 51 0.95 3.07 10.93
CA TYR A 51 -0.08 4.01 11.37
C TYR A 51 -1.50 3.48 11.22
N GLY A 52 -1.69 2.20 10.85
CA GLY A 52 -3.00 1.62 10.53
C GLY A 52 -4.01 1.64 11.70
N ARG A 53 -3.57 1.90 12.93
CA ARG A 53 -4.42 2.08 14.11
C ARG A 53 -4.75 3.56 14.42
N LEU A 54 -4.01 4.50 13.85
CA LEU A 54 -4.21 5.94 14.05
C LEU A 54 -5.12 6.52 12.96
N VAL A 55 -6.33 5.98 12.86
CA VAL A 55 -7.34 6.40 11.88
C VAL A 55 -8.41 7.23 12.59
N TYR A 56 -8.69 8.42 12.07
CA TYR A 56 -9.57 9.40 12.71
C TYR A 56 -10.74 9.79 11.79
N ASN A 57 -11.77 10.43 12.35
CA ASN A 57 -12.88 11.06 11.64
C ASN A 57 -13.74 10.11 10.78
N GLY A 58 -13.86 8.85 11.19
CA GLY A 58 -14.67 7.84 10.49
C GLY A 58 -14.01 7.26 9.24
N ASN A 59 -12.74 7.58 9.00
CA ASN A 59 -11.96 6.94 7.94
C ASN A 59 -11.65 5.48 8.30
N GLU A 60 -11.66 4.61 7.29
CA GLU A 60 -11.30 3.20 7.42
C GLU A 60 -9.90 3.00 6.83
N PHE A 61 -9.01 2.39 7.61
CA PHE A 61 -7.74 1.89 7.07
C PHE A 61 -7.95 0.51 6.47
N VAL A 62 -7.58 0.36 5.20
CA VAL A 62 -7.64 -0.92 4.49
C VAL A 62 -6.21 -1.38 4.18
N PRO A 63 -5.74 -2.49 4.78
CA PRO A 63 -4.45 -3.07 4.40
C PRO A 63 -4.51 -3.52 2.93
N ILE A 64 -3.57 -3.07 2.11
CA ILE A 64 -3.56 -3.44 0.67
C ILE A 64 -3.48 -4.96 0.47
N SER A 65 -2.79 -5.65 1.37
CA SER A 65 -2.65 -7.12 1.40
C SER A 65 -3.97 -7.86 1.65
N SER A 66 -5.02 -7.18 2.09
CA SER A 66 -6.36 -7.77 2.31
C SER A 66 -7.25 -7.78 1.07
N LEU A 67 -6.86 -7.07 0.00
CA LEU A 67 -7.75 -6.79 -1.14
C LEU A 67 -7.96 -7.98 -2.09
N SER A 68 -6.94 -8.82 -2.28
CA SER A 68 -7.05 -10.06 -3.06
C SER A 68 -5.89 -11.00 -2.73
N GLU A 69 -6.03 -12.28 -3.08
CA GLU A 69 -4.94 -13.24 -2.87
C GLU A 69 -3.70 -12.91 -3.72
N ALA A 70 -3.89 -12.42 -4.95
CA ALA A 70 -2.79 -12.03 -5.83
C ALA A 70 -2.02 -10.83 -5.25
N ILE A 71 -2.74 -9.78 -4.82
CA ILE A 71 -2.13 -8.60 -4.19
C ILE A 71 -1.42 -9.00 -2.89
N ARG A 72 -2.02 -9.88 -2.10
CA ARG A 72 -1.40 -10.39 -0.87
C ARG A 72 -0.06 -11.08 -1.14
N LYS A 73 0.02 -11.93 -2.16
CA LYS A 73 1.27 -12.60 -2.56
C LYS A 73 2.32 -11.61 -3.08
N GLN A 74 1.88 -10.49 -3.65
CA GLN A 74 2.75 -9.41 -4.13
C GLN A 74 3.18 -8.43 -3.03
N THR A 75 2.73 -8.60 -1.78
CA THR A 75 2.92 -7.60 -0.72
C THR A 75 3.76 -8.13 0.44
N ILE A 76 4.76 -7.35 0.86
CA ILE A 76 5.41 -7.45 2.16
C ILE A 76 4.86 -6.33 3.04
N VAL A 77 4.28 -6.70 4.18
CA VAL A 77 3.77 -5.74 5.16
C VAL A 77 4.83 -5.45 6.22
N ILE A 78 5.13 -4.18 6.43
CA ILE A 78 5.89 -3.66 7.56
C ILE A 78 4.88 -3.08 8.56
N ASN A 79 4.96 -3.51 9.81
CA ASN A 79 4.18 -2.95 10.91
C ASN A 79 4.99 -3.05 12.22
N GLY A 80 4.52 -2.40 13.28
CA GLY A 80 5.18 -2.40 14.58
C GLY A 80 4.28 -1.88 15.70
N VAL A 81 4.80 -1.86 16.93
CA VAL A 81 4.05 -1.41 18.12
C VAL A 81 4.36 0.05 18.51
N SER A 82 5.31 0.70 17.84
CA SER A 82 5.79 2.04 18.19
C SER A 82 4.78 3.16 17.93
N LYS A 83 3.75 2.91 17.12
CA LYS A 83 2.69 3.88 16.72
C LYS A 83 1.32 3.20 16.68
N ALA A 84 1.03 2.42 17.73
CA ALA A 84 -0.18 1.62 17.87
C ALA A 84 -1.22 2.24 18.80
#